data_AF-A0A959G5B6-F1
#
_entry.id   AF-A0A959G5B6-F1
#
_cell.length_a   1.000
_cell.length_b   1.000
_cell.length_c   1.000
_cell.angle_alpha   90.00
_cell.angle_beta   90.00
_cell.angle_gamma   90.00
#
_symmetry.space_group_name_H-M   'P 1'
#
loop_
_entity.id
_entity.type
_entity.pdbx_description
1 polymer ?
#
loop_
_entity_poly.entity_id
_entity_poly.type
_entity_poly.pdbx_seq_one_letter_code
_entity_poly.pdbx_strand_id
1 'polypeptide(L)'
;MYSFVEEPIGPEGMRIDRELFKKFEDRIIMDDIIKKHVELGNWEQVATHVQQEIFDKPWEYFNLEKLRKAAKIDRKVSIREVVEKIFGIIPKFKSKDELLEEEFDKFISIYPPEEDVNVRALKYFFKAYIVDQDIRTIIAAKDFHALQTHPTLTISQFKDVAAKYRSVIPEYIKDYINLDKFAA
;
A
#
# COMPACT_ATOMS: atom_id res chain seq x y z
N MET A 1 -18.39 32.20 23.93
CA MET A 1 -18.80 31.45 22.72
C MET A 1 -17.58 31.43 21.81
N TYR A 2 -16.84 30.33 21.75
CA TYR A 2 -15.67 30.22 20.88
C TYR A 2 -16.15 29.79 19.50
N SER A 3 -16.10 30.71 18.53
CA SER A 3 -16.38 30.41 17.13
C SER A 3 -15.12 29.81 16.49
N PHE A 4 -15.21 28.56 16.06
CA PHE A 4 -14.16 27.95 15.22
C PHE A 4 -14.31 28.53 13.81
N VAL A 5 -13.29 29.25 13.35
CA VAL A 5 -13.18 29.71 11.97
C VAL A 5 -12.53 28.58 11.19
N GLU A 6 -13.30 27.89 10.37
CA GLU A 6 -12.75 26.90 9.43
C GLU A 6 -12.04 27.64 8.29
N GLU A 7 -10.71 27.61 8.30
CA GLU A 7 -9.91 28.13 7.18
C GLU A 7 -9.97 27.16 6.00
N PRO A 8 -10.18 27.65 4.76
CA PRO A 8 -10.23 26.80 3.57
C PRO A 8 -8.88 26.12 3.35
N ILE A 9 -8.89 24.79 3.35
CA ILE A 9 -7.70 23.95 3.19
C ILE A 9 -7.21 24.06 1.73
N GLY A 10 -5.99 24.57 1.52
CA GLY A 10 -5.36 24.58 0.20
C GLY A 10 -5.05 23.16 -0.33
N PRO A 11 -4.61 23.02 -1.61
CA PRO A 11 -4.24 21.71 -2.21
C PRO A 11 -3.12 20.99 -1.43
N GLU A 12 -2.47 21.74 -0.56
CA GLU A 12 -1.34 21.45 0.29
C GLU A 12 -1.67 20.71 1.60
N GLY A 13 -2.96 20.64 2.02
CA GLY A 13 -3.38 20.01 3.29
C GLY A 13 -3.42 20.99 4.47
N MET A 14 -3.84 20.53 5.66
CA MET A 14 -3.87 21.40 6.86
C MET A 14 -2.45 21.71 7.33
N ARG A 15 -2.22 22.95 7.80
CA ARG A 15 -0.91 23.38 8.35
C ARG A 15 -0.42 22.47 9.50
N ILE A 16 -1.36 22.00 10.32
CA ILE A 16 -1.11 21.13 11.47
C ILE A 16 -0.52 19.77 11.05
N ASP A 17 -0.99 19.20 9.94
CA ASP A 17 -0.49 17.92 9.42
C ASP A 17 0.95 18.03 8.91
N ARG A 18 1.30 19.16 8.28
CA ARG A 18 2.66 19.45 7.81
C ARG A 18 3.64 19.64 8.95
N GLU A 19 3.25 20.39 9.97
CA GLU A 19 4.08 20.60 11.15
C GLU A 19 4.31 19.30 11.93
N LEU A 20 3.30 18.42 12.00
CA LEU A 20 3.45 17.11 12.62
C LEU A 20 4.48 16.25 11.87
N PHE A 21 4.35 16.13 10.55
CA PHE A 21 5.28 15.32 9.76
C PHE A 21 6.72 15.88 9.85
N LYS A 22 6.87 17.21 9.82
CA LYS A 22 8.17 17.87 9.95
C LYS A 22 8.84 17.60 11.30
N LYS A 23 8.11 17.72 12.42
CA LYS A 23 8.66 17.40 13.75
C LYS A 23 9.08 15.94 13.88
N PHE A 24 8.29 15.04 13.29
CA PHE A 24 8.64 13.62 13.24
C PHE A 24 9.92 13.42 12.42
N GLU A 25 10.00 14.03 11.23
CA GLU A 25 11.19 14.01 10.37
C GLU A 25 12.44 14.51 11.10
N ASP A 26 12.36 15.66 11.76
CA ASP A 26 13.45 16.21 12.57
C ASP A 26 13.89 15.22 13.67
N ARG A 27 12.93 14.59 14.37
CA ARG A 27 13.24 13.60 15.41
C ARG A 27 13.97 12.38 14.87
N ILE A 28 13.55 11.87 13.71
CA ILE A 28 14.18 10.73 13.04
C ILE A 28 15.59 11.09 12.57
N ILE A 29 15.78 12.28 11.97
CA ILE A 29 17.08 12.75 11.48
C ILE A 29 18.04 13.07 12.63
N MET A 30 17.56 13.41 13.83
CA MET A 30 18.42 13.66 14.99
C MET A 30 18.81 12.38 15.74
N ASP A 31 18.21 11.23 15.45
CA ASP A 31 18.46 9.99 16.17
C ASP A 31 19.60 9.16 15.53
N ASP A 32 20.75 9.12 16.20
CA ASP A 32 21.94 8.40 15.71
C ASP A 32 21.78 6.87 15.70
N ILE A 33 20.90 6.32 16.54
CA ILE A 33 20.60 4.88 16.53
C ILE A 33 19.87 4.55 15.23
N ILE A 34 18.87 5.35 14.86
CA ILE A 34 18.14 5.16 13.61
C ILE A 34 19.08 5.28 12.41
N LYS A 35 19.91 6.33 12.33
CA LYS A 35 20.88 6.52 11.24
C LYS A 35 21.75 5.28 11.05
N LYS A 36 22.38 4.82 12.14
CA LYS A 36 23.28 3.67 12.11
C LYS A 36 22.57 2.42 11.59
N HIS A 37 21.34 2.16 12.06
CA HIS A 37 20.60 0.99 11.61
C HIS A 37 20.08 1.12 10.17
N VAL A 38 19.77 2.33 9.71
CA VAL A 38 19.44 2.61 8.29
C VAL A 38 20.64 2.32 7.39
N GLU A 39 21.83 2.82 7.74
CA GLU A 39 23.07 2.59 6.98
C GLU A 39 23.43 1.10 6.89
N LEU A 40 23.16 0.35 7.95
CA LEU A 40 23.38 -1.10 8.01
C LEU A 40 22.24 -1.92 7.37
N GLY A 41 21.14 -1.29 6.91
CA GLY A 41 19.98 -1.99 6.38
C GLY A 41 19.18 -2.80 7.41
N ASN A 42 19.38 -2.54 8.70
CA ASN A 42 18.78 -3.25 9.83
C ASN A 42 17.35 -2.75 10.12
N TRP A 43 16.45 -2.94 9.16
CA TRP A 43 15.10 -2.38 9.19
C TRP A 43 14.22 -2.83 10.36
N GLU A 44 14.41 -4.04 10.87
CA GLU A 44 13.69 -4.51 12.05
C GLU A 44 14.06 -3.71 13.31
N GLN A 45 15.33 -3.36 13.45
CA GLN A 45 15.83 -2.55 14.57
C GLN A 45 15.37 -1.10 14.45
N VAL A 46 15.36 -0.54 13.23
CA VAL A 46 14.77 0.77 12.95
C VAL A 46 13.30 0.80 13.38
N ALA A 47 12.51 -0.18 12.96
CA ALA A 47 11.08 -0.23 13.26
C ALA A 47 10.82 -0.35 14.77
N THR A 48 11.57 -1.22 15.45
CA THR A 48 11.46 -1.44 16.89
C THR A 48 11.78 -0.17 17.68
N HIS A 49 12.89 0.51 17.34
CA HIS A 49 13.32 1.72 18.02
C HIS A 49 12.32 2.87 17.85
N VAL A 50 11.82 3.10 16.63
CA VAL A 50 10.80 4.14 16.38
C VAL A 50 9.51 3.85 17.13
N GLN A 51 9.07 2.58 17.18
CA GLN A 51 7.87 2.21 17.92
C GLN A 51 8.02 2.51 19.41
N GLN A 52 9.11 2.07 20.03
CA GLN A 52 9.32 2.17 21.48
C GLN A 52 9.67 3.59 21.94
N GLU A 53 10.52 4.29 21.18
CA GLU A 53 11.12 5.55 21.61
C GLU A 53 10.45 6.81 21.03
N ILE A 54 9.58 6.67 20.03
CA ILE A 54 8.97 7.82 19.33
C ILE A 54 7.44 7.76 19.32
N PHE A 55 6.81 6.68 18.87
CA PHE A 55 5.34 6.65 18.66
C PHE A 55 4.51 6.59 19.95
N ASP A 56 4.97 5.89 20.98
CA ASP A 56 4.20 5.66 22.20
C ASP A 56 4.50 6.68 23.33
N LYS A 57 5.05 7.87 23.00
CA LYS A 57 5.31 8.93 23.99
C LYS A 57 4.14 9.92 24.09
N PRO A 58 3.60 10.18 25.31
CA PRO A 58 2.33 10.90 25.49
C PRO A 58 2.36 12.38 25.09
N TRP A 59 3.55 12.99 24.97
CA TRP A 59 3.72 14.42 24.71
C TRP A 59 3.78 14.77 23.22
N GLU A 60 4.12 13.80 22.38
CA GLU A 60 4.20 13.95 20.92
C GLU A 60 3.51 12.74 20.29
N TYR A 61 2.20 12.85 20.11
CA TYR A 61 1.30 11.76 19.74
C TYR A 61 1.47 11.36 18.25
N PHE A 62 2.69 10.98 17.86
CA PHE A 62 3.05 10.49 16.54
C PHE A 62 2.51 9.07 16.38
N ASN A 63 1.76 8.82 15.31
CA ASN A 63 1.41 7.46 14.92
C ASN A 63 1.28 7.38 13.39
N LEU A 64 1.36 6.16 12.86
CA LEU A 64 1.30 5.92 11.42
C LEU A 64 0.02 6.46 10.78
N GLU A 65 -1.11 6.45 11.48
CA GLU A 65 -2.37 6.92 10.93
C GLU A 65 -2.33 8.43 10.66
N LYS A 66 -1.79 9.22 11.59
CA LYS A 66 -1.63 10.67 11.42
C LYS A 66 -0.62 10.99 10.33
N LEU A 67 0.51 10.28 10.29
CA LEU A 67 1.52 10.46 9.25
C LEU A 67 0.96 10.12 7.86
N ARG A 68 0.16 9.05 7.75
CA ARG A 68 -0.55 8.65 6.53
C ARG A 68 -1.52 9.73 6.05
N LYS A 69 -2.34 10.27 6.97
CA LYS A 69 -3.30 11.35 6.66
C LYS A 69 -2.57 12.61 6.21
N ALA A 70 -1.51 13.00 6.92
CA ALA A 70 -0.69 14.17 6.58
C ALA A 70 -0.03 14.05 5.20
N ALA A 71 0.43 12.85 4.83
CA ALA A 71 1.02 12.57 3.54
C ALA A 71 0.01 12.24 2.42
N LYS A 72 -1.30 12.29 2.71
CA LYS A 72 -2.41 11.99 1.77
C LYS A 72 -2.29 10.61 1.10
N ILE A 73 -1.89 9.59 1.86
CA ILE A 73 -1.65 8.25 1.34
C ILE A 73 -2.91 7.40 1.49
N ASP A 74 -3.34 6.79 0.38
CA ASP A 74 -4.57 6.00 0.25
C ASP A 74 -4.47 4.56 0.81
N ARG A 75 -3.31 4.18 1.35
CA ARG A 75 -3.04 2.86 1.94
C ARG A 75 -2.28 2.94 3.25
N LYS A 76 -2.22 1.82 3.99
CA LYS A 76 -1.36 1.67 5.16
C LYS A 76 0.11 1.80 4.77
N VAL A 77 0.88 2.47 5.63
CA VAL A 77 2.31 2.74 5.46
C VAL A 77 3.04 2.21 6.68
N SER A 78 4.16 1.54 6.45
CA SER A 78 5.01 1.01 7.53
C SER A 78 5.99 2.04 8.07
N ILE A 79 6.47 1.87 9.31
CA ILE A 79 7.54 2.69 9.88
C ILE A 79 8.75 2.75 8.94
N ARG A 80 9.13 1.58 8.39
CA ARG A 80 10.22 1.46 7.43
C ARG A 80 10.05 2.44 6.26
N GLU A 81 8.91 2.43 5.59
CA GLU A 81 8.67 3.31 4.44
C GLU A 81 8.73 4.79 4.82
N VAL A 82 8.24 5.16 6.01
CA VAL A 82 8.33 6.54 6.48
C VAL A 82 9.80 6.94 6.69
N VAL A 83 10.58 6.08 7.32
CA VAL A 83 12.01 6.32 7.52
C VAL A 83 12.76 6.35 6.18
N GLU A 84 12.48 5.42 5.25
CA GLU A 84 13.04 5.44 3.89
C GLU A 84 12.72 6.76 3.15
N LYS A 85 11.52 7.32 3.34
CA LYS A 85 11.13 8.61 2.76
C LYS A 85 11.91 9.77 3.35
N ILE A 86 12.14 9.76 4.66
CA ILE A 86 12.87 10.79 5.41
C ILE A 86 14.35 10.80 5.02
N PHE A 87 14.97 9.62 4.92
CA PHE A 87 16.36 9.47 4.51
C PHE A 87 16.58 9.59 2.99
N GLY A 88 15.52 9.87 2.21
CA GLY A 88 15.62 10.04 0.76
C GLY A 88 15.88 8.76 -0.03
N ILE A 89 15.74 7.59 0.60
CA ILE A 89 15.88 6.27 -0.05
C ILE A 89 14.74 6.05 -1.04
N ILE A 90 13.53 6.51 -0.68
CA ILE A 90 12.40 6.59 -1.62
C ILE A 90 12.02 8.06 -1.88
N PRO A 91 11.77 8.42 -3.16
CA PRO A 91 11.41 9.80 -3.49
C PRO A 91 10.00 10.17 -3.03
N LYS A 92 9.08 9.21 -3.04
CA LYS A 92 7.68 9.35 -2.62
C LYS A 92 7.14 8.04 -2.09
N PHE A 93 6.07 8.11 -1.30
CA PHE A 93 5.25 6.93 -1.00
C PHE A 93 4.51 6.51 -2.25
N LYS A 94 4.63 5.23 -2.61
CA LYS A 94 3.85 4.64 -3.71
C LYS A 94 2.39 4.55 -3.30
N SER A 95 1.50 4.98 -4.20
CA SER A 95 0.05 4.76 -4.06
C SER A 95 -0.29 3.26 -4.07
N LYS A 96 -1.51 2.90 -3.66
CA LYS A 96 -1.98 1.51 -3.76
C LYS A 96 -1.93 1.01 -5.20
N ASP A 97 -2.28 1.86 -6.16
CA ASP A 97 -2.24 1.49 -7.58
C ASP A 97 -0.82 1.22 -8.06
N GLU A 98 0.14 2.09 -7.71
CA GLU A 98 1.56 1.89 -8.06
C GLU A 98 2.14 0.60 -7.46
N LEU A 99 1.77 0.24 -6.23
CA LEU A 99 2.18 -1.06 -5.67
C LEU A 99 1.58 -2.24 -6.46
N LEU A 100 0.31 -2.15 -6.84
CA LEU A 100 -0.34 -3.19 -7.63
C LEU A 100 0.29 -3.32 -9.03
N GLU A 101 0.71 -2.21 -9.63
CA GLU A 101 1.47 -2.18 -10.89
C GLU A 101 2.79 -2.94 -10.75
N GLU A 102 3.58 -2.64 -9.73
CA GLU A 102 4.86 -3.30 -9.51
C GLU A 102 4.73 -4.80 -9.23
N GLU A 103 3.73 -5.20 -8.44
CA GLU A 103 3.46 -6.62 -8.20
C GLU A 103 3.00 -7.33 -9.48
N PHE A 104 2.28 -6.63 -10.36
CA PHE A 104 1.90 -7.16 -11.66
C PHE A 104 3.10 -7.29 -12.61
N ASP A 105 4.01 -6.31 -12.62
CA ASP A 105 5.23 -6.39 -13.45
C ASP A 105 6.14 -7.55 -13.02
N LYS A 106 6.25 -7.80 -11.71
CA LYS A 106 6.93 -8.99 -11.17
C LYS A 106 6.25 -10.27 -11.62
N PHE A 107 4.92 -10.32 -11.55
CA PHE A 107 4.13 -11.45 -12.01
C PHE A 107 4.40 -11.75 -13.48
N ILE A 108 4.36 -10.75 -14.36
CA ILE A 108 4.62 -10.89 -15.80
C ILE A 108 6.05 -11.31 -16.09
N SER A 109 7.02 -10.87 -15.27
CA SER A 109 8.42 -11.28 -15.40
C SER A 109 8.61 -12.79 -15.12
N ILE A 110 7.81 -13.38 -14.23
CA ILE A 110 7.85 -14.81 -13.90
C ILE A 110 6.97 -15.61 -14.87
N TYR A 111 5.82 -15.06 -15.24
CA TYR A 111 4.82 -15.68 -16.11
C TYR A 111 4.55 -14.80 -17.34
N PRO A 112 5.47 -14.78 -18.31
CA PRO A 112 5.32 -13.94 -19.49
C PRO A 112 4.09 -14.38 -20.31
N PRO A 113 3.22 -13.43 -20.72
CA PRO A 113 2.05 -13.72 -21.53
C PRO A 113 2.43 -14.22 -22.92
N GLU A 114 1.61 -15.13 -23.47
CA GLU A 114 1.70 -15.55 -24.87
C GLU A 114 1.16 -14.43 -25.78
N GLU A 115 1.49 -14.46 -27.08
CA GLU A 115 1.24 -13.34 -28.01
C GLU A 115 -0.25 -12.97 -28.15
N ASP A 116 -1.17 -13.95 -28.03
CA ASP A 116 -2.62 -13.76 -28.14
C ASP A 116 -3.29 -13.39 -26.81
N VAL A 117 -2.53 -13.30 -25.72
CA VAL A 117 -3.08 -13.08 -24.38
C VAL A 117 -3.39 -11.59 -24.16
N ASN A 118 -4.63 -11.32 -23.73
CA ASN A 118 -5.04 -9.99 -23.34
C ASN A 118 -4.41 -9.58 -21.99
N VAL A 119 -3.26 -8.92 -22.05
CA VAL A 119 -2.52 -8.43 -20.85
C VAL A 119 -3.34 -7.45 -20.03
N ARG A 120 -4.24 -6.67 -20.64
CA ARG A 120 -5.12 -5.74 -19.90
C ARG A 120 -6.13 -6.51 -19.04
N ALA A 121 -6.70 -7.58 -19.57
CA ALA A 121 -7.61 -8.45 -18.82
C ALA A 121 -6.87 -9.15 -17.67
N LEU A 122 -5.66 -9.65 -17.91
CA LEU A 122 -4.79 -10.22 -16.85
C LEU A 122 -4.58 -9.23 -15.71
N LYS A 123 -4.15 -8.02 -16.06
CA LYS A 123 -3.88 -6.96 -15.11
C LYS A 123 -5.10 -6.59 -14.27
N TYR A 124 -6.25 -6.46 -14.93
CA TYR A 124 -7.50 -6.14 -14.25
C TYR A 124 -7.90 -7.24 -13.26
N PHE A 125 -7.85 -8.51 -13.68
CA PHE A 125 -8.14 -9.64 -12.80
C PHE A 125 -7.15 -9.74 -11.65
N PHE A 126 -5.85 -9.57 -11.90
CA PHE A 126 -4.81 -9.56 -10.88
C PHE A 126 -5.07 -8.49 -9.81
N LYS A 127 -5.33 -7.25 -10.24
CA LYS A 127 -5.67 -6.15 -9.33
C LYS A 127 -6.95 -6.44 -8.54
N ALA A 128 -8.02 -6.85 -9.22
CA ALA A 128 -9.31 -7.19 -8.60
C ALA A 128 -9.16 -8.28 -7.53
N TYR A 129 -8.40 -9.34 -7.82
CA TYR A 129 -8.18 -10.45 -6.90
C TYR A 129 -7.41 -10.03 -5.63
N ILE A 130 -6.49 -9.06 -5.73
CA ILE A 130 -5.76 -8.52 -4.57
C ILE A 130 -6.65 -7.61 -3.73
N VAL A 131 -7.39 -6.70 -4.35
CA VAL A 131 -8.11 -5.65 -3.62
C VAL A 131 -9.45 -6.10 -3.05
N ASP A 132 -10.05 -7.16 -3.61
CA ASP A 132 -11.42 -7.55 -3.31
C ASP A 132 -11.50 -8.98 -2.73
N GLN A 133 -11.93 -9.07 -1.47
CA GLN A 133 -12.08 -10.33 -0.78
C GLN A 133 -13.24 -11.18 -1.30
N ASP A 134 -14.31 -10.56 -1.77
CA ASP A 134 -15.45 -11.26 -2.33
C ASP A 134 -15.05 -11.94 -3.63
N ILE A 135 -14.27 -11.28 -4.48
CA ILE A 135 -13.68 -11.90 -5.68
C ILE A 135 -12.86 -13.14 -5.31
N ARG A 136 -11.99 -13.08 -4.30
CA ARG A 136 -11.21 -14.25 -3.87
C ARG A 136 -12.11 -15.40 -3.43
N THR A 137 -13.14 -15.10 -2.65
CA THR A 137 -14.10 -16.08 -2.15
C THR A 137 -14.87 -16.74 -3.29
N ILE A 138 -15.37 -15.94 -4.23
CA ILE A 138 -16.11 -16.40 -5.41
C ILE A 138 -15.24 -17.32 -6.28
N ILE A 139 -14.00 -16.91 -6.57
CA ILE A 139 -13.08 -17.69 -7.40
C ILE A 139 -12.67 -19.00 -6.71
N ALA A 140 -12.41 -18.96 -5.39
CA ALA A 140 -12.08 -20.16 -4.61
C ALA A 140 -13.25 -21.15 -4.55
N ALA A 141 -14.48 -20.65 -4.39
CA ALA A 141 -15.70 -21.46 -4.38
C ALA A 141 -16.15 -21.90 -5.79
N LYS A 142 -15.54 -21.35 -6.85
CA LYS A 142 -15.97 -21.51 -8.25
C LYS A 142 -17.42 -21.06 -8.50
N ASP A 143 -17.91 -20.10 -7.70
CA ASP A 143 -19.27 -19.58 -7.82
C ASP A 143 -19.38 -18.49 -8.90
N PHE A 144 -19.16 -18.89 -10.16
CA PHE A 144 -19.13 -17.95 -11.28
C PHE A 144 -20.47 -17.24 -11.54
N HIS A 145 -21.58 -17.69 -10.92
CA HIS A 145 -22.86 -16.98 -10.99
C HIS A 145 -22.79 -15.65 -10.24
N ALA A 146 -22.09 -15.60 -9.10
CA ALA A 146 -21.90 -14.38 -8.33
C ALA A 146 -21.11 -13.29 -9.09
N LEU A 147 -20.33 -13.65 -10.11
CA LEU A 147 -19.61 -12.70 -10.97
C LEU A 147 -20.49 -11.98 -11.99
N GLN A 148 -21.75 -12.41 -12.22
CA GLN A 148 -22.59 -11.78 -13.25
C GLN A 148 -22.89 -10.30 -12.95
N THR A 149 -23.05 -9.95 -11.68
CA THR A 149 -23.42 -8.60 -11.23
C THR A 149 -22.37 -7.96 -10.32
N HIS A 150 -21.17 -8.55 -10.23
CA HIS A 150 -20.17 -8.07 -9.29
C HIS A 150 -19.53 -6.76 -9.78
N PRO A 151 -19.46 -5.72 -8.92
CA PRO A 151 -18.99 -4.38 -9.33
C PRO A 151 -17.50 -4.33 -9.69
N THR A 152 -16.68 -5.16 -9.04
CA THR A 152 -15.21 -5.15 -9.20
C THR A 152 -14.69 -6.01 -10.36
N LEU A 153 -15.38 -7.09 -10.71
CA LEU A 153 -14.98 -8.00 -11.79
C LEU A 153 -16.22 -8.76 -12.28
N THR A 154 -16.62 -8.46 -13.50
CA THR A 154 -17.73 -9.15 -14.14
C THR A 154 -17.30 -10.49 -14.73
N ILE A 155 -18.28 -11.37 -14.95
CA ILE A 155 -18.04 -12.66 -15.61
C ILE A 155 -17.47 -12.50 -17.03
N SER A 156 -17.80 -11.42 -17.74
CA SER A 156 -17.24 -11.14 -19.07
C SER A 156 -15.75 -10.84 -18.99
N GLN A 157 -15.37 -9.94 -18.07
CA GLN A 157 -13.96 -9.60 -17.84
C GLN A 157 -13.15 -10.82 -17.37
N PHE A 158 -13.73 -11.68 -16.53
CA PHE A 158 -13.08 -12.92 -16.13
C PHE A 158 -12.90 -13.90 -17.31
N LYS A 159 -13.86 -13.94 -18.25
CA LYS A 159 -13.75 -14.76 -19.46
C LYS A 159 -12.71 -14.25 -20.45
N ASP A 160 -12.41 -12.95 -20.44
CA ASP A 160 -11.33 -12.36 -21.25
C ASP A 160 -9.93 -12.73 -20.75
N VAL A 161 -9.81 -13.20 -19.50
CA VAL A 161 -8.56 -13.74 -18.96
C VAL A 161 -8.31 -15.12 -19.56
N ALA A 162 -7.12 -15.35 -20.12
CA ALA A 162 -6.75 -16.66 -20.65
C ALA A 162 -6.78 -17.74 -19.55
N ALA A 163 -7.28 -18.94 -19.90
CA ALA A 163 -7.65 -19.97 -18.93
C ALA A 163 -6.50 -20.38 -17.98
N LYS A 164 -5.28 -20.47 -18.51
CA LYS A 164 -4.05 -20.73 -17.74
C LYS A 164 -3.90 -19.75 -16.56
N TYR A 165 -4.07 -18.47 -16.83
CA TYR A 165 -3.84 -17.40 -15.85
C TYR A 165 -4.94 -17.28 -14.80
N ARG A 166 -6.15 -17.83 -15.06
CA ARG A 166 -7.24 -17.87 -14.09
C ARG A 166 -6.89 -18.71 -12.84
N SER A 167 -5.98 -19.67 -12.98
CA SER A 167 -5.46 -20.48 -11.86
C SER A 167 -4.12 -19.95 -11.34
N VAL A 168 -3.21 -19.59 -12.26
CA VAL A 168 -1.85 -19.15 -11.89
C VAL A 168 -1.85 -17.85 -11.07
N ILE A 169 -2.75 -16.90 -11.38
CA ILE A 169 -2.83 -15.63 -10.64
C ILE A 169 -3.19 -15.86 -9.16
N PRO A 170 -4.29 -16.58 -8.82
CA PRO A 170 -4.58 -16.94 -7.43
C PRO A 170 -3.43 -17.62 -6.68
N GLU A 171 -2.74 -18.56 -7.32
CA GLU A 171 -1.63 -19.30 -6.71
C GLU A 171 -0.43 -18.37 -6.43
N TYR A 172 -0.03 -17.58 -7.42
CA TYR A 172 1.04 -16.59 -7.25
C TYR A 172 0.72 -15.59 -6.13
N ILE A 173 -0.51 -15.06 -6.10
CA ILE A 173 -0.91 -14.08 -5.09
C ILE A 173 -0.84 -14.70 -3.68
N LYS A 174 -1.26 -15.96 -3.53
CA LYS A 174 -1.20 -16.68 -2.26
C LYS A 174 0.25 -16.86 -1.76
N ASP A 175 1.19 -17.17 -2.66
CA ASP A 175 2.56 -17.50 -2.29
C ASP A 175 3.46 -16.27 -2.11
N TYR A 176 3.21 -15.20 -2.86
CA TYR A 176 4.14 -14.06 -2.97
C TYR A 176 3.60 -12.73 -2.46
N ILE A 177 2.28 -12.56 -2.32
CA ILE A 177 1.68 -11.27 -2.00
C ILE A 177 1.08 -11.28 -0.60
N ASN A 178 1.59 -10.37 0.24
CA ASN A 178 0.95 -10.05 1.51
C ASN A 178 -0.25 -9.12 1.28
N LEU A 179 -1.45 -9.68 1.32
CA LEU A 179 -2.72 -8.97 1.07
C LEU A 179 -3.02 -7.87 2.12
N ASP A 180 -2.49 -7.97 3.34
CA ASP A 180 -2.71 -6.96 4.39
C ASP A 180 -2.16 -5.58 3.99
N LYS A 181 -1.18 -5.54 3.07
CA LYS A 181 -0.64 -4.30 2.51
C LYS A 181 -1.66 -3.52 1.66
N PHE A 182 -2.67 -4.20 1.15
CA PHE A 182 -3.68 -3.65 0.25
C PHE A 182 -5.06 -3.51 0.91
N ALA A 183 -5.22 -4.01 2.14
CA ALA A 183 -6.42 -3.83 2.93
C ALA A 183 -6.61 -2.34 3.30
N ALA A 184 -7.83 -1.84 3.07
CA ALA A 184 -8.24 -0.48 3.47
C ALA A 184 -8.40 -0.39 4.98
#